data_AF-A0A270B2J9-F1
#
_entry.id   AF-A0A270B2J9-F1
#
_cell.length_a   1.000
_cell.length_b   1.000
_cell.length_c   1.000
_cell.angle_alpha   90.00
_cell.angle_beta   90.00
_cell.angle_gamma   90.00
#
_symmetry.space_group_name_H-M   'P 1'
#
loop_
_entity.id
_entity.type
_entity.pdbx_description
1 polymer ?
#
loop_
_entity_poly.entity_id
_entity_poly.type
_entity_poly.pdbx_seq_one_letter_code
_entity_poly.pdbx_strand_id
1 'polypeptide(L)'
;MIKLLAFLAALITFAALIFGLTVLICAPFHWLAIAFMSYCRPRLVLARAAICFMTIWLLAIIALPPGTGALIGMLLAIFLTPWPARVWANHAAFRADDSEQRSAAADIRNMNWEREGSRLRVTADKPWREYITDSERARLISTYQLPASFPR
;
A
#
# COMPACT_ATOMS: atom_id res chain seq x y z
N MET A 1 -37.28 3.38 -21.76
CA MET A 1 -36.58 4.05 -20.64
C MET A 1 -36.46 3.17 -19.40
N ILE A 2 -37.56 2.61 -18.86
CA ILE A 2 -37.53 1.75 -17.64
C ILE A 2 -36.61 0.53 -17.80
N LYS A 3 -36.67 -0.19 -18.93
CA LYS A 3 -35.79 -1.35 -19.20
C LYS A 3 -34.29 -0.98 -19.24
N LEU A 4 -33.96 0.20 -19.76
CA LEU A 4 -32.59 0.70 -19.83
C LEU A 4 -32.06 1.06 -18.43
N LEU A 5 -32.89 1.73 -17.61
CA LEU A 5 -32.58 2.03 -16.21
C LEU A 5 -32.37 0.76 -15.39
N ALA A 6 -33.24 -0.24 -15.54
CA ALA A 6 -33.10 -1.53 -14.87
C ALA A 6 -31.82 -2.26 -15.28
N PHE A 7 -31.47 -2.23 -16.58
CA PHE A 7 -30.23 -2.82 -17.08
C PHE A 7 -28.98 -2.10 -16.52
N LEU A 8 -28.97 -0.77 -16.50
CA LEU A 8 -27.89 0.03 -15.90
C LEU A 8 -27.74 -0.24 -14.40
N ALA A 9 -28.84 -0.30 -13.66
CA ALA A 9 -28.82 -0.62 -12.24
C ALA A 9 -28.22 -2.01 -11.99
N ALA A 10 -28.67 -3.02 -12.74
CA ALA A 10 -28.13 -4.38 -12.64
C ALA A 10 -26.61 -4.43 -12.96
N LEU A 11 -26.16 -3.70 -13.99
CA LEU A 11 -24.75 -3.62 -14.34
C LEU A 11 -23.91 -3.00 -13.21
N ILE A 12 -24.38 -1.90 -12.61
CA ILE A 12 -23.71 -1.24 -11.48
C ILE A 12 -23.65 -2.17 -10.27
N THR A 13 -24.76 -2.85 -9.95
CA THR A 13 -24.79 -3.81 -8.83
C THR A 13 -23.82 -4.96 -9.04
N PHE A 14 -23.77 -5.52 -10.26
CA PHE A 14 -22.83 -6.58 -10.61
C PHE A 14 -21.37 -6.14 -10.49
N ALA A 15 -21.04 -4.95 -11.00
CA ALA A 15 -19.71 -4.36 -10.87
C ALA A 15 -19.32 -4.13 -9.40
N ALA A 16 -20.24 -3.63 -8.58
CA ALA A 16 -20.02 -3.44 -7.14
C ALA A 16 -19.77 -4.77 -6.41
N LEU A 17 -20.47 -5.84 -6.81
CA LEU A 17 -20.32 -7.16 -6.20
C LEU A 17 -18.96 -7.78 -6.54
N ILE A 18 -18.54 -7.71 -7.80
CA ILE A 18 -17.19 -8.16 -8.23
C ILE A 18 -16.10 -7.35 -7.52
N PHE A 19 -16.26 -6.03 -7.45
CA PHE A 19 -15.31 -5.16 -6.76
C PHE A 19 -15.21 -5.53 -5.28
N GLY A 20 -16.35 -5.68 -4.60
CA GLY A 20 -16.40 -6.10 -3.20
C GLY A 20 -15.71 -7.44 -2.96
N LEU A 21 -15.95 -8.43 -3.82
CA LEU A 21 -15.27 -9.73 -3.75
C LEU A 21 -13.76 -9.61 -3.93
N THR A 22 -13.32 -8.80 -4.88
CA THR A 22 -11.89 -8.55 -5.14
C THR A 22 -11.22 -7.91 -3.93
N VAL A 23 -11.86 -6.91 -3.33
CA VAL A 23 -11.38 -6.25 -2.11
C VAL A 23 -11.27 -7.27 -0.96
N LEU A 24 -12.27 -8.14 -0.80
CA LEU A 24 -12.30 -9.16 0.25
C LEU A 24 -11.12 -10.14 0.12
N ILE A 25 -10.86 -10.62 -1.10
CA ILE A 25 -9.77 -11.57 -1.39
C ILE A 25 -8.40 -10.91 -1.22
N CYS A 26 -8.25 -9.65 -1.63
CA CYS A 26 -6.96 -8.95 -1.59
C CYS A 26 -6.62 -8.35 -0.22
N ALA A 27 -7.61 -7.98 0.60
CA ALA A 27 -7.37 -7.27 1.85
C ALA A 27 -6.37 -7.94 2.80
N PRO A 28 -6.39 -9.28 3.02
CA PRO A 28 -5.39 -9.94 3.88
C PRO A 28 -3.95 -9.71 3.42
N PHE A 29 -3.70 -9.77 2.10
CA PHE A 29 -2.38 -9.53 1.53
C PHE A 29 -1.93 -8.07 1.66
N HIS A 30 -2.88 -7.13 1.62
CA HIS A 30 -2.58 -5.73 1.85
C HIS A 30 -2.27 -5.44 3.32
N TRP A 31 -2.96 -6.10 4.26
CA TRP A 31 -2.60 -6.03 5.68
C TRP A 31 -1.21 -6.62 5.95
N LEU A 32 -0.87 -7.74 5.31
CA LEU A 32 0.48 -8.31 5.37
C LEU A 32 1.53 -7.30 4.88
N ALA A 33 1.25 -6.63 3.75
CA ALA A 33 2.14 -5.59 3.24
C ALA A 33 2.29 -4.41 4.21
N ILE A 34 1.19 -3.96 4.84
CA ILE A 34 1.24 -2.92 5.89
C ILE A 34 2.08 -3.38 7.08
N ALA A 35 2.00 -4.65 7.49
CA ALA A 35 2.79 -5.19 8.58
C ALA A 35 4.30 -5.15 8.26
N PHE A 36 4.70 -5.61 7.06
CA PHE A 36 6.09 -5.51 6.59
C PHE A 36 6.56 -4.05 6.50
N MET A 37 5.75 -3.17 5.93
CA MET A 37 6.10 -1.74 5.84
C MET A 37 6.20 -1.10 7.23
N SER A 38 5.39 -1.53 8.19
CA SER A 38 5.45 -1.06 9.58
C SER A 38 6.69 -1.57 10.31
N TYR A 39 7.20 -2.76 9.98
CA TYR A 39 8.50 -3.21 10.48
C TYR A 39 9.64 -2.30 9.97
N CYS A 40 9.58 -1.92 8.70
CA CYS A 40 10.53 -0.99 8.08
C CYS A 40 10.46 0.42 8.69
N ARG A 41 9.28 1.05 8.68
CA ARG A 41 9.07 2.44 9.11
C ARG A 41 7.79 2.60 9.93
N PRO A 42 7.79 2.19 11.22
CA PRO A 42 6.58 2.05 12.03
C PRO A 42 5.83 3.36 12.20
N ARG A 43 6.54 4.44 12.53
CA ARG A 43 5.93 5.76 12.79
C ARG A 43 5.21 6.31 11.56
N LEU A 44 5.76 6.11 10.37
CA LEU A 44 5.16 6.61 9.13
C LEU A 44 3.93 5.79 8.72
N VAL A 45 3.99 4.47 8.85
CA VAL A 45 2.96 3.56 8.35
C VAL A 45 1.80 3.43 9.32
N LEU A 46 2.05 3.20 10.61
CA LEU A 46 0.99 2.98 11.61
C LEU A 46 0.12 4.22 11.81
N ALA A 47 0.73 5.42 11.87
CA ALA A 47 -0.01 6.66 12.02
C ALA A 47 -0.97 6.90 10.83
N ARG A 48 -0.51 6.62 9.60
CA ARG A 48 -1.34 6.78 8.39
C ARG A 48 -2.42 5.71 8.29
N ALA A 49 -2.11 4.47 8.66
CA ALA A 49 -3.11 3.42 8.75
C ALA A 49 -4.21 3.77 9.76
N ALA A 50 -3.84 4.27 10.95
CA ALA A 50 -4.80 4.71 11.95
C ALA A 50 -5.67 5.87 11.47
N ILE A 51 -5.08 6.88 10.81
CA ILE A 51 -5.83 8.00 10.23
C ILE A 51 -6.81 7.50 9.17
N CYS A 52 -6.34 6.71 8.20
CA CYS A 52 -7.22 6.15 7.15
C CYS A 52 -8.36 5.33 7.74
N PHE A 53 -8.08 4.51 8.75
CA PHE A 53 -9.08 3.71 9.45
C PHE A 53 -10.16 4.59 10.08
N MET A 54 -9.75 5.56 10.89
CA MET A 54 -10.67 6.45 11.57
C MET A 54 -11.47 7.29 10.59
N THR A 55 -10.86 7.77 9.50
CA THR A 55 -11.57 8.52 8.46
C THR A 55 -12.64 7.68 7.77
N ILE A 56 -12.31 6.46 7.35
CA ILE A 56 -13.28 5.57 6.69
C ILE A 56 -14.43 5.21 7.64
N TRP A 57 -14.09 4.88 8.89
CA TRP A 57 -15.06 4.54 9.92
C TRP A 57 -16.02 5.71 10.21
N LEU A 58 -15.48 6.91 10.42
CA LEU A 58 -16.27 8.11 10.71
C LEU A 58 -17.17 8.49 9.53
N LEU A 59 -16.65 8.42 8.30
CA LEU A 59 -17.45 8.68 7.10
C LEU A 59 -18.63 7.72 6.98
N ALA A 60 -18.43 6.43 7.29
CA ALA A 60 -19.49 5.45 7.26
C ALA A 60 -20.54 5.68 8.36
N ILE A 61 -20.12 6.08 9.57
CA ILE A 61 -21.03 6.43 10.66
C ILE A 61 -21.91 7.63 10.29
N ILE A 62 -21.34 8.64 9.65
CA ILE A 62 -22.07 9.85 9.24
C ILE A 62 -23.01 9.54 8.07
N ALA A 63 -22.59 8.68 7.14
CA ALA A 63 -23.36 8.39 5.92
C ALA A 63 -24.49 7.38 6.12
N LEU A 64 -24.42 6.53 7.15
CA LEU A 64 -25.37 5.43 7.36
C LEU A 64 -26.33 5.71 8.52
N PRO A 65 -27.52 5.08 8.53
CA PRO A 65 -28.47 5.22 9.61
C PRO A 65 -27.87 4.85 10.99
N PRO A 66 -28.32 5.50 12.07
CA PRO A 66 -27.89 5.19 13.43
C PRO A 66 -28.06 3.69 13.74
N GLY A 67 -27.06 3.09 14.39
CA GLY A 67 -27.05 1.67 14.77
C GLY A 67 -26.40 0.72 13.75
N THR A 68 -26.53 0.97 12.44
CA THR A 68 -25.87 0.12 11.41
C THR A 68 -24.51 0.67 10.97
N GLY A 69 -24.33 2.00 11.03
CA GLY A 69 -23.12 2.67 10.56
C GLY A 69 -21.84 2.27 11.28
N ALA A 70 -21.90 1.94 12.58
CA ALA A 70 -20.71 1.58 13.34
C ALA A 70 -20.10 0.22 12.92
N LEU A 71 -20.94 -0.81 12.74
CA LEU A 71 -20.51 -2.15 12.33
C LEU A 71 -20.10 -2.16 10.86
N ILE A 72 -20.93 -1.59 9.98
CA ILE A 72 -20.63 -1.51 8.54
C ILE A 72 -19.37 -0.67 8.32
N GLY A 73 -19.25 0.46 9.03
CA GLY A 73 -18.06 1.30 9.00
C GLY A 73 -16.81 0.57 9.46
N MET A 74 -16.91 -0.26 10.50
CA MET A 74 -15.77 -1.03 11.01
C MET A 74 -15.28 -2.03 9.95
N LEU A 75 -16.21 -2.78 9.35
CA LEU A 75 -15.88 -3.72 8.28
C LEU A 75 -15.26 -3.01 7.08
N LEU A 76 -15.87 -1.91 6.61
CA LEU A 76 -15.34 -1.10 5.52
C LEU A 76 -13.93 -0.58 5.85
N ALA A 77 -13.71 -0.08 7.06
CA ALA A 77 -12.40 0.39 7.49
C ALA A 77 -11.37 -0.74 7.47
N ILE A 78 -11.69 -1.94 7.97
CA ILE A 78 -10.78 -3.09 7.93
C ILE A 78 -10.39 -3.44 6.49
N PHE A 79 -11.34 -3.49 5.56
CA PHE A 79 -11.05 -3.91 4.19
C PHE A 79 -10.39 -2.83 3.34
N LEU A 80 -10.76 -1.57 3.53
CA LEU A 80 -10.31 -0.47 2.68
C LEU A 80 -9.05 0.20 3.20
N THR A 81 -8.84 0.33 4.51
CA THR A 81 -7.69 1.07 5.11
C THR A 81 -6.32 0.74 4.51
N PRO A 82 -5.96 -0.54 4.29
CA PRO A 82 -4.62 -0.89 3.81
C PRO A 82 -4.25 -0.25 2.47
N TRP A 83 -5.24 0.02 1.61
CA TRP A 83 -5.03 0.58 0.28
C TRP A 83 -4.54 2.03 0.29
N PRO A 84 -5.31 3.01 0.80
CA PRO A 84 -4.86 4.39 0.90
C PRO A 84 -3.69 4.53 1.87
N ALA A 85 -3.64 3.74 2.96
CA ALA A 85 -2.54 3.80 3.92
C ALA A 85 -1.20 3.43 3.26
N ARG A 86 -1.16 2.36 2.45
CA ARG A 86 0.05 1.94 1.74
C ARG A 86 0.52 2.98 0.74
N VAL A 87 -0.40 3.53 -0.07
CA VAL A 87 -0.06 4.57 -1.05
C VAL A 87 0.46 5.81 -0.34
N TRP A 88 -0.25 6.27 0.69
CA TRP A 88 0.13 7.48 1.42
C TRP A 88 1.45 7.31 2.18
N ALA A 89 1.69 6.15 2.79
CA ALA A 89 2.93 5.86 3.49
C ALA A 89 4.14 5.83 2.53
N ASN A 90 4.01 5.18 1.36
CA ASN A 90 5.08 5.18 0.34
C ASN A 90 5.40 6.59 -0.14
N HIS A 91 4.38 7.39 -0.48
CA HIS A 91 4.59 8.79 -0.88
C HIS A 91 5.23 9.63 0.23
N ALA A 92 4.90 9.37 1.48
CA ALA A 92 5.49 10.07 2.61
C ALA A 92 6.93 9.67 2.87
N ALA A 93 7.25 8.37 2.81
CA ALA A 93 8.61 7.88 2.93
C ALA A 93 9.49 8.42 1.81
N PHE A 94 8.99 8.40 0.57
CA PHE A 94 9.71 8.98 -0.56
C PHE A 94 10.02 10.45 -0.34
N ARG A 95 9.05 11.26 0.12
CA ARG A 95 9.28 12.68 0.41
C ARG A 95 10.22 12.93 1.59
N ALA A 96 10.29 12.00 2.54
CA ALA A 96 11.14 12.12 3.73
C ALA A 96 12.61 11.78 3.45
N ASP A 97 12.87 10.98 2.42
CA ASP A 97 14.22 10.53 2.06
C ASP A 97 14.91 11.52 1.11
N ASP A 98 16.23 11.60 1.18
CA ASP A 98 17.05 12.45 0.30
C ASP A 98 17.22 11.85 -1.10
N SER A 99 17.69 12.67 -2.06
CA SER A 99 17.88 12.22 -3.45
C SER A 99 18.81 11.00 -3.56
N GLU A 100 19.88 10.96 -2.76
CA GLU A 100 20.84 9.85 -2.72
C GLU A 100 20.22 8.55 -2.18
N GLN A 101 19.36 8.66 -1.17
CA GLN A 101 18.64 7.51 -0.63
C GLN A 101 17.63 6.96 -1.64
N ARG A 102 16.94 7.86 -2.35
CA ARG A 102 15.99 7.49 -3.42
C ARG A 102 16.69 6.83 -4.60
N SER A 103 17.87 7.32 -5.00
CA SER A 103 18.65 6.70 -6.07
C SER A 103 19.15 5.32 -5.66
N ALA A 104 19.68 5.16 -4.45
CA ALA A 104 20.13 3.85 -3.95
C ALA A 104 18.97 2.83 -3.90
N ALA A 105 17.77 3.26 -3.50
CA ALA A 105 16.58 2.41 -3.52
C ALA A 105 16.16 2.02 -4.93
N ALA A 106 16.22 2.97 -5.89
CA ALA A 106 15.91 2.71 -7.29
C ALA A 106 16.91 1.73 -7.93
N ASP A 107 18.20 1.90 -7.65
CA ASP A 107 19.27 1.04 -8.18
C ASP A 107 19.10 -0.40 -7.71
N ILE A 108 18.85 -0.62 -6.42
CA ILE A 108 18.61 -1.97 -5.89
C ILE A 108 17.38 -2.61 -6.49
N ARG A 109 16.29 -1.84 -6.67
CA ARG A 109 15.10 -2.37 -7.35
C ARG A 109 15.42 -2.78 -8.78
N ASN A 110 16.06 -1.89 -9.54
CA ASN A 110 16.40 -2.13 -10.93
C ASN A 110 17.35 -3.33 -11.07
N MET A 111 18.35 -3.48 -10.19
CA MET A 111 19.24 -4.64 -10.16
C MET A 111 18.50 -5.95 -9.88
N ASN A 112 17.56 -5.96 -8.92
CA ASN A 112 16.78 -7.16 -8.61
C ASN A 112 15.85 -7.53 -9.77
N TRP A 113 15.21 -6.54 -10.38
CA TRP A 113 14.31 -6.76 -11.51
C TRP A 113 15.02 -7.18 -12.78
N GLU A 114 16.22 -6.68 -13.03
CA GLU A 114 17.06 -7.16 -14.13
C GLU A 114 17.47 -8.63 -13.94
N ARG A 115 17.79 -9.04 -12.70
CA ARG A 115 18.04 -10.45 -12.36
C ARG A 115 16.82 -11.33 -12.57
N GLU A 116 15.62 -10.80 -12.38
CA GLU A 116 14.34 -11.48 -12.63
C GLU A 116 13.90 -11.41 -14.10
N GLY A 117 14.68 -10.78 -14.99
CA GLY A 117 14.37 -10.64 -16.42
C GLY A 117 13.34 -9.55 -16.76
N SER A 118 12.97 -8.71 -15.80
CA SER A 118 12.05 -7.58 -16.01
C SER A 118 12.79 -6.37 -16.58
N ARG A 119 12.16 -5.68 -17.56
CA ARG A 119 12.69 -4.43 -18.17
C ARG A 119 12.07 -3.16 -17.59
N LEU A 120 11.13 -3.27 -16.66
CA LEU A 120 10.45 -2.12 -16.07
C LEU A 120 11.41 -1.41 -15.12
N ARG A 121 12.07 -0.33 -15.53
CA ARG A 121 12.91 0.43 -14.60
C ARG A 121 12.10 1.47 -13.82
N VAL A 122 12.45 1.66 -12.56
CA VAL A 122 11.98 2.79 -11.75
C VAL A 122 13.03 3.90 -11.77
N THR A 123 12.58 5.15 -11.62
CA THR A 123 13.44 6.32 -11.46
C THR A 123 13.28 6.93 -10.09
N ALA A 124 14.30 7.63 -9.61
CA ALA A 124 14.32 8.29 -8.31
C ALA A 124 13.43 9.55 -8.25
N ASP A 125 12.75 9.92 -9.34
CA ASP A 125 11.95 11.14 -9.45
C ASP A 125 10.51 10.96 -8.95
N LYS A 126 10.03 9.71 -8.90
CA LYS A 126 8.65 9.39 -8.48
C LYS A 126 8.61 8.19 -7.55
N PRO A 127 7.69 8.18 -6.58
CA PRO A 127 7.49 7.02 -5.72
C PRO A 127 6.91 5.84 -6.50
N TRP A 128 7.28 4.62 -6.09
CA TRP A 128 6.71 3.37 -6.58
C TRP A 128 6.09 2.55 -5.44
N ARG A 129 5.35 1.50 -5.81
CA ARG A 129 4.46 0.73 -4.91
C ARG A 129 5.18 0.04 -3.73
N GLU A 130 6.47 -0.20 -3.87
CA GLU A 130 7.34 -0.95 -2.96
C GLU A 130 8.53 -0.10 -2.48
N TYR A 131 8.39 1.22 -2.56
CA TYR A 131 9.45 2.16 -2.18
C TYR A 131 9.99 1.91 -0.76
N ILE A 132 9.12 1.80 0.25
CA ILE A 132 9.56 1.61 1.64
C ILE A 132 10.42 0.36 1.80
N THR A 133 10.00 -0.76 1.20
CA THR A 133 10.74 -2.03 1.28
C THR A 133 12.09 -1.97 0.55
N ASP A 134 12.14 -1.31 -0.60
CA ASP A 134 13.37 -1.15 -1.37
C ASP A 134 14.34 -0.17 -0.68
N SER A 135 13.82 0.89 -0.06
CA SER A 135 14.60 1.86 0.71
C SER A 135 15.28 1.22 1.93
N GLU A 136 14.57 0.35 2.67
CA GLU A 136 15.21 -0.38 3.78
C GLU A 136 16.20 -1.42 3.27
N ARG A 137 15.93 -2.08 2.13
CA ARG A 137 16.92 -2.98 1.52
C ARG A 137 18.20 -2.23 1.16
N ALA A 138 18.09 -1.01 0.63
CA ALA A 138 19.23 -0.13 0.37
C ALA A 138 20.01 0.22 1.62
N ARG A 139 19.30 0.59 2.68
CA ARG A 139 19.91 0.88 3.97
C ARG A 139 20.63 -0.32 4.59
N LEU A 140 20.05 -1.52 4.46
CA LEU A 140 20.68 -2.74 4.97
C LEU A 140 21.96 -3.07 4.20
N ILE A 141 21.94 -2.94 2.86
CA ILE A 141 23.12 -3.16 2.02
C ILE A 141 24.21 -2.14 2.32
N SER A 142 23.88 -0.86 2.51
CA SER A 142 24.88 0.18 2.84
C SER A 142 25.51 -0.04 4.22
N THR A 143 24.80 -0.68 5.15
CA THR A 143 25.29 -0.97 6.50
C THR A 143 26.15 -2.25 6.53
N TYR A 144 25.96 -3.15 5.57
CA TYR A 144 26.69 -4.42 5.52
C TYR A 144 28.13 -4.23 5.06
N GLN A 145 29.08 -4.38 5.98
CA GLN A 145 30.49 -4.53 5.64
C GLN A 145 30.77 -5.99 5.29
N LEU A 146 31.25 -6.27 4.07
CA LEU A 146 31.74 -7.60 3.71
C LEU A 146 32.84 -8.02 4.70
N PRO A 147 32.83 -9.27 5.20
CA PRO A 147 33.96 -9.79 5.97
C PRO A 147 35.24 -9.59 5.15
N ALA A 148 36.21 -8.87 5.72
CA ALA A 148 37.48 -8.59 5.08
C ALA A 148 38.23 -9.90 4.85
N SER A 149 38.05 -10.50 3.67
CA SER A 149 38.76 -11.68 3.14
C SER A 149 38.83 -12.91 4.06
N PHE A 150 38.32 -14.05 3.56
CA PHE A 150 38.71 -15.34 4.12
C PHE A 150 40.24 -15.49 4.05
N PRO A 151 40.92 -15.90 5.14
CA PRO A 151 42.33 -16.26 5.06
C PRO A 151 42.49 -17.40 4.04
N ARG A 152 43.41 -17.21 3.09
CA ARG A 152 43.80 -18.23 2.10
C ARG A 152 44.55 -19.37 2.76
#